data_AF-A0A821D130-F1
#
_entry.id   AF-A0A821D130-F1
#
_cell.length_a   1.000
_cell.length_b   1.000
_cell.length_c   1.000
_cell.angle_alpha   90.00
_cell.angle_beta   90.00
_cell.angle_gamma   90.00
#
_symmetry.space_group_name_H-M   'P 1'
#
loop_
_entity.id
_entity.type
_entity.pdbx_description
1 polymer ?
#
loop_
_entity_poly.entity_id
_entity_poly.type
_entity_poly.pdbx_seq_one_letter_code
_entity_poly.pdbx_strand_id
1 'polypeptide(L)'
;MNEKIYETDGFKRDIWILRFFAQNGVAFFACWTAVRFVVSFDTFLQIRLTLSIVNAGTIALVLAGIIAFAYFFGPNLNAALVEKCAYQFAPWIVFLIFFWGIVEGNWHFKYIKRNFVIGLLEFLASLISAIIALALFSMRYRASKRNPIP
;
A
#
# COMPACT_ATOMS: atom_id res chain seq x y z
N MET A 1 6.52 28.92 -33.82
CA MET A 1 5.72 27.67 -33.77
C MET A 1 6.22 26.70 -32.70
N ASN A 2 7.53 26.64 -32.43
CA ASN A 2 8.10 25.75 -31.39
C ASN A 2 7.78 26.18 -29.94
N GLU A 3 7.69 27.48 -29.63
CA GLU A 3 7.38 27.97 -28.26
C GLU A 3 6.04 27.47 -27.71
N LYS A 4 4.97 27.49 -28.52
CA LYS A 4 3.65 26.99 -28.11
C LYS A 4 3.63 25.49 -27.79
N ILE A 5 4.54 24.71 -28.39
CA ILE A 5 4.66 23.27 -28.15
C ILE A 5 5.34 23.02 -26.80
N TYR A 6 6.38 23.80 -26.47
CA TYR A 6 7.06 23.70 -25.17
C TYR A 6 6.19 24.15 -23.98
N GLU A 7 5.35 25.19 -24.15
CA GLU A 7 4.40 25.60 -23.11
C GLU A 7 3.33 24.53 -22.81
N THR A 8 2.84 23.84 -23.85
CA THR A 8 1.82 22.80 -23.66
C THR A 8 2.39 21.53 -23.04
N ASP A 9 3.64 21.17 -23.34
CA ASP A 9 4.29 20.01 -22.73
C ASP A 9 4.69 20.25 -21.27
N GLY A 10 5.15 21.47 -20.93
CA GLY A 10 5.40 21.88 -19.55
C GLY A 10 4.13 21.80 -18.70
N PHE A 11 3.03 22.37 -19.18
CA PHE A 11 1.74 22.36 -18.48
C PHE A 11 1.18 20.94 -18.28
N LYS A 12 1.28 20.07 -19.29
CA LYS A 12 0.86 18.66 -19.17
C LYS A 12 1.68 17.91 -18.11
N ARG A 13 2.99 18.15 -18.07
CA ARG A 13 3.88 17.56 -17.07
C ARG A 13 3.53 18.02 -15.66
N ASP A 14 3.27 19.31 -15.46
CA ASP A 14 2.91 19.87 -14.16
C ASP A 14 1.58 19.30 -13.65
N ILE A 15 0.57 19.20 -14.52
CA ILE A 15 -0.71 18.55 -14.17
C ILE A 15 -0.50 17.09 -13.79
N TRP A 16 0.34 16.37 -14.52
CA TRP A 16 0.62 14.96 -14.24
C TRP A 16 1.31 14.79 -12.88
N ILE A 17 2.32 15.61 -12.58
CA ILE A 17 3.02 15.62 -11.29
C ILE A 17 2.05 15.94 -10.15
N LEU A 18 1.19 16.95 -10.32
CA LEU A 18 0.20 17.33 -9.31
C LEU A 18 -0.77 16.18 -9.02
N ARG A 19 -1.28 15.51 -10.07
CA ARG A 19 -2.15 14.34 -9.93
C ARG A 19 -1.45 13.20 -9.20
N PHE A 20 -0.19 12.94 -9.54
CA PHE A 20 0.63 11.92 -8.89
C PHE A 20 0.77 12.19 -7.38
N PHE A 21 1.13 13.41 -7.00
CA PHE A 21 1.26 13.78 -5.59
C PHE A 21 -0.07 13.78 -4.84
N ALA A 22 -1.14 14.31 -5.44
CA ALA A 22 -2.46 14.33 -4.82
C ALA A 22 -3.00 12.92 -4.57
N GLN A 23 -2.94 12.03 -5.57
CA GLN A 23 -3.41 10.65 -5.45
C GLN A 23 -2.61 9.87 -4.40
N ASN A 24 -1.29 10.02 -4.37
CA ASN A 24 -0.45 9.35 -3.38
C ASN A 24 -0.60 9.95 -1.98
N GLY A 25 -0.78 11.27 -1.85
CA GLY A 25 -1.04 11.92 -0.56
C GLY A 25 -2.34 11.42 0.06
N VAL A 26 -3.44 11.36 -0.72
CA VAL A 26 -4.72 10.81 -0.24
C VAL A 26 -4.59 9.32 0.09
N ALA A 27 -3.91 8.55 -0.75
CA ALA A 27 -3.70 7.12 -0.50
C ALA A 27 -2.86 6.89 0.77
N PHE A 28 -1.79 7.66 0.98
CA PHE A 28 -0.97 7.61 2.19
C PHE A 28 -1.82 7.88 3.44
N PHE A 29 -2.60 8.95 3.41
CA PHE A 29 -3.48 9.31 4.53
C PHE A 29 -4.49 8.20 4.82
N ALA A 30 -5.17 7.68 3.79
CA ALA A 30 -6.13 6.61 3.94
C ALA A 30 -5.48 5.34 4.54
N CYS A 31 -4.33 4.90 4.01
CA CYS A 31 -3.62 3.74 4.55
C CYS A 31 -3.16 3.96 5.99
N TRP A 32 -2.66 5.16 6.32
CA TRP A 32 -2.23 5.47 7.67
C TRP A 32 -3.40 5.45 8.67
N THR A 33 -4.56 5.97 8.26
CA THR A 33 -5.78 5.89 9.08
C THR A 33 -6.27 4.46 9.24
N ALA A 34 -6.15 3.62 8.21
CA ALA A 34 -6.50 2.20 8.30
C ALA A 34 -5.57 1.44 9.28
N VAL A 35 -4.27 1.73 9.24
CA VAL A 35 -3.32 1.21 10.24
C VAL A 35 -3.69 1.64 11.65
N ARG A 36 -3.96 2.94 11.86
CA ARG A 36 -4.40 3.43 13.18
C ARG A 36 -5.69 2.77 13.65
N PHE A 37 -6.62 2.51 12.74
CA PHE A 37 -7.84 1.78 13.04
C PHE A 37 -7.53 0.35 13.52
N VAL A 38 -6.64 -0.38 12.83
CA VAL A 38 -6.22 -1.73 13.25
C VAL A 38 -5.61 -1.72 14.65
N VAL A 39 -4.70 -0.79 14.95
CA VAL A 39 -4.07 -0.69 16.28
C VAL A 39 -5.10 -0.33 17.36
N SER A 40 -6.01 0.58 17.06
CA SER A 40 -7.09 0.95 17.98
C SER A 40 -8.06 -0.21 18.21
N PHE A 41 -8.31 -1.01 17.17
CA PHE A 41 -9.13 -2.19 17.23
C PHE A 41 -8.49 -3.29 18.09
N ASP A 42 -7.20 -3.55 17.95
CA ASP A 42 -6.45 -4.46 18.85
C ASP A 42 -6.58 -4.02 20.31
N THR A 43 -6.37 -2.73 20.58
CA THR A 43 -6.52 -2.16 21.93
C THR A 43 -7.95 -2.33 22.46
N PHE A 44 -8.96 -2.10 21.61
CA PHE A 44 -10.36 -2.31 21.97
C PHE A 44 -10.65 -3.78 22.32
N LEU A 45 -10.14 -4.73 21.52
CA LEU A 45 -10.29 -6.17 21.78
C LEU A 45 -9.69 -6.57 23.14
N GLN A 46 -8.52 -6.01 23.50
CA GLN A 46 -7.88 -6.29 24.78
C GLN A 46 -8.63 -5.66 25.96
N ILE A 47 -9.07 -4.41 25.83
CA ILE A 47 -9.68 -3.68 26.95
C ILE A 47 -11.15 -4.03 27.16
N ARG A 48 -11.94 -4.09 26.08
CA ARG A 48 -13.40 -4.25 26.17
C ARG A 48 -13.85 -5.68 26.08
N LEU A 49 -13.17 -6.50 25.30
CA LEU A 49 -13.48 -7.92 25.15
C LEU A 49 -12.55 -8.81 25.98
N THR A 50 -11.61 -8.22 26.74
CA THR A 50 -10.70 -8.92 27.64
C THR A 50 -9.93 -10.06 26.96
N LEU A 51 -9.70 -9.95 25.65
CA LEU A 51 -8.95 -10.95 24.90
C LEU A 51 -7.47 -10.89 25.29
N SER A 52 -6.82 -12.06 25.29
CA SER A 52 -5.38 -12.12 25.47
C SER A 52 -4.67 -11.35 24.36
N ILE A 53 -3.52 -10.74 24.69
CA ILE A 53 -2.68 -9.97 23.75
C ILE A 53 -2.41 -10.76 22.47
N VAL A 54 -2.18 -12.08 22.61
CA VAL A 54 -1.88 -12.95 21.47
C VAL A 54 -3.10 -13.11 20.56
N ASN A 55 -4.31 -13.29 21.11
CA ASN A 55 -5.53 -13.47 20.33
C ASN A 55 -6.00 -12.17 19.70
N ALA A 56 -6.00 -11.07 20.47
CA ALA A 56 -6.35 -9.74 19.97
C ALA A 56 -5.42 -9.33 18.81
N GLY A 57 -4.10 -9.48 19.00
CA GLY A 57 -3.12 -9.17 17.97
C GLY A 57 -3.26 -10.07 16.73
N THR A 58 -3.59 -11.35 16.88
CA THR A 58 -3.87 -12.23 15.72
C THR A 58 -5.08 -11.74 14.92
N ILE A 59 -6.19 -11.38 15.59
CA ILE A 59 -7.41 -10.90 14.92
C ILE A 59 -7.13 -9.57 14.21
N ALA A 60 -6.41 -8.66 14.87
CA ALA A 60 -6.02 -7.37 14.31
C ALA A 60 -5.09 -7.54 13.09
N LEU A 61 -4.16 -8.48 13.13
CA LEU A 61 -3.30 -8.79 11.99
C LEU A 61 -4.10 -9.35 10.82
N VAL A 62 -4.98 -10.32 11.05
CA VAL A 62 -5.86 -10.84 9.97
C VAL A 62 -6.68 -9.71 9.33
N LEU A 63 -7.21 -8.79 10.13
CA LEU A 63 -7.90 -7.60 9.61
C LEU A 63 -6.96 -6.71 8.78
N ALA A 64 -5.73 -6.47 9.25
CA ALA A 64 -4.72 -5.73 8.51
C ALA A 64 -4.37 -6.40 7.17
N GLY A 65 -4.22 -7.73 7.15
CA GLY A 65 -4.01 -8.51 5.94
C GLY A 65 -5.15 -8.37 4.94
N ILE A 66 -6.41 -8.38 5.40
CA ILE A 66 -7.58 -8.14 4.54
C ILE A 66 -7.54 -6.72 3.94
N ILE A 67 -7.23 -5.71 4.76
CA ILE A 67 -7.12 -4.33 4.31
C ILE A 67 -6.00 -4.20 3.27
N ALA A 68 -4.81 -4.74 3.55
CA ALA A 68 -3.68 -4.71 2.63
C ALA A 68 -3.99 -5.44 1.31
N PHE A 69 -4.69 -6.59 1.37
CA PHE A 69 -5.18 -7.32 0.21
C PHE A 69 -6.13 -6.47 -0.64
N ALA A 70 -7.06 -5.76 -0.02
CA ALA A 70 -7.98 -4.86 -0.72
C ALA A 70 -7.23 -3.73 -1.44
N TYR A 71 -6.18 -3.19 -0.85
CA TYR A 71 -5.31 -2.20 -1.52
C TYR A 71 -4.50 -2.81 -2.68
N PHE A 72 -4.11 -4.08 -2.60
CA PHE A 72 -3.39 -4.75 -3.69
C PHE A 72 -4.29 -5.10 -4.87
N PHE A 73 -5.40 -5.78 -4.59
CA PHE A 73 -6.25 -6.33 -5.63
C PHE A 73 -7.33 -5.37 -6.09
N GLY A 74 -7.82 -4.47 -5.24
CA GLY A 74 -8.89 -3.54 -5.59
C GLY A 74 -8.62 -2.73 -6.87
N PRO A 75 -7.47 -2.03 -6.98
CA PRO A 75 -7.11 -1.30 -8.19
C PRO A 75 -6.79 -2.20 -9.38
N ASN A 76 -6.27 -3.42 -9.14
CA ASN A 76 -5.81 -4.34 -10.18
C ASN A 76 -6.92 -5.23 -10.77
N LEU A 77 -8.01 -5.46 -10.03
CA LEU A 77 -9.13 -6.30 -10.47
C LEU A 77 -10.10 -5.57 -11.41
N ASN A 78 -10.08 -4.24 -11.44
CA ASN A 78 -10.99 -3.46 -12.27
C ASN A 78 -10.19 -2.65 -13.29
N ALA A 79 -10.28 -3.05 -14.57
CA ALA A 79 -9.57 -2.41 -15.68
C ALA A 79 -9.77 -0.88 -15.77
N ALA A 80 -10.91 -0.35 -15.31
CA ALA A 80 -11.17 1.10 -15.28
C ALA A 80 -10.46 1.82 -14.12
N LEU A 81 -10.23 1.13 -13.00
CA LEU A 81 -9.44 1.64 -11.87
C LEU A 81 -7.95 1.51 -12.13
N VAL A 82 -7.54 0.48 -12.86
CA VAL A 82 -6.16 0.23 -13.27
C VAL A 82 -5.54 1.44 -13.95
N GLU A 83 -6.26 2.12 -14.84
CA GLU A 83 -5.77 3.30 -15.57
C GLU A 83 -5.65 4.54 -14.66
N LYS A 84 -6.57 4.69 -13.70
CA LYS A 84 -6.66 5.86 -12.81
C LYS A 84 -5.79 5.74 -11.55
N CYS A 85 -5.49 4.52 -11.12
CA CYS A 85 -4.76 4.19 -9.90
C CYS A 85 -3.36 3.62 -10.18
N ALA A 86 -2.93 3.53 -11.45
CA ALA A 86 -1.60 3.01 -11.84
C ALA A 86 -0.42 3.70 -11.14
N TYR A 87 -0.63 4.90 -10.60
CA TYR A 87 0.39 5.75 -10.00
C TYR A 87 0.46 5.66 -8.47
N GLN A 88 -0.38 4.84 -7.83
CA GLN A 88 -0.42 4.75 -6.37
C GLN A 88 0.68 3.82 -5.84
N PHE A 89 1.70 4.41 -5.21
CA PHE A 89 2.80 3.70 -4.54
C PHE A 89 2.76 3.84 -3.02
N ALA A 90 2.11 4.92 -2.52
CA ALA A 90 2.08 5.25 -1.10
C ALA A 90 1.54 4.15 -0.17
N PRO A 91 0.49 3.36 -0.53
CA PRO A 91 0.01 2.27 0.32
C PRO A 91 1.10 1.27 0.69
N TRP A 92 2.00 0.96 -0.23
CA TRP A 92 3.07 -0.02 -0.02
C TRP A 92 4.05 0.43 1.06
N ILE A 93 4.42 1.70 1.05
CA ILE A 93 5.33 2.26 2.05
C ILE A 93 4.70 2.14 3.44
N VAL A 94 3.42 2.48 3.57
CA VAL A 94 2.71 2.43 4.84
C VAL A 94 2.62 0.98 5.37
N PHE A 95 2.19 0.04 4.54
CA PHE A 95 2.08 -1.37 4.96
C PHE A 95 3.43 -2.00 5.27
N LEU A 96 4.49 -1.69 4.50
CA LEU A 96 5.84 -2.16 4.79
C LEU A 96 6.34 -1.67 6.14
N ILE A 97 6.18 -0.39 6.44
CA ILE A 97 6.55 0.19 7.75
C ILE A 97 5.73 -0.46 8.87
N PHE A 98 4.41 -0.59 8.66
CA PHE A 98 3.52 -1.16 9.67
C PHE A 98 3.87 -2.61 10.00
N PHE A 99 3.92 -3.49 8.99
CA PHE A 99 4.22 -4.90 9.21
C PHE A 99 5.65 -5.13 9.70
N TRP A 100 6.61 -4.31 9.26
CA TRP A 100 7.96 -4.33 9.84
C TRP A 100 7.93 -4.05 11.34
N GLY A 101 7.20 -3.03 11.79
CA GLY A 101 7.03 -2.73 13.21
C GLY A 101 6.42 -3.90 14.00
N ILE A 102 5.50 -4.65 13.39
CA ILE A 102 4.93 -5.88 14.01
C ILE A 102 5.98 -6.98 14.12
N VAL A 103 6.74 -7.22 13.04
CA VAL A 103 7.81 -8.22 12.99
C VAL A 103 8.86 -7.92 14.06
N GLU A 104 9.35 -6.69 14.11
CA GLU A 104 10.32 -6.22 15.10
C GLU A 104 9.77 -6.35 16.52
N GLY A 105 8.55 -5.88 16.77
CA GLY A 105 7.92 -5.91 18.10
C GLY A 105 7.58 -7.32 18.62
N ASN A 106 7.52 -8.33 17.74
CA ASN A 106 7.21 -9.72 18.12
C ASN A 106 8.39 -10.69 17.96
N TRP A 107 9.57 -10.20 17.53
CA TRP A 107 10.77 -11.03 17.37
C TRP A 107 11.32 -11.47 18.73
N HIS A 108 11.57 -12.78 18.88
CA HIS A 108 12.25 -13.34 20.04
C HIS A 108 13.22 -14.44 19.61
N PHE A 109 14.44 -14.39 20.15
CA PHE A 109 15.51 -15.36 19.84
C PHE A 109 15.23 -16.78 20.33
N LYS A 110 14.37 -16.95 21.35
CA LYS A 110 14.19 -18.23 22.05
C LYS A 110 12.93 -19.00 21.64
N TYR A 111 11.91 -18.32 21.12
CA TYR A 111 10.64 -18.94 20.74
C TYR A 111 9.95 -18.11 19.66
N ILE A 112 9.32 -18.79 18.70
CA ILE A 112 8.59 -18.16 17.62
C ILE A 112 7.15 -17.90 18.07
N LYS A 113 6.75 -16.62 18.12
CA LYS A 113 5.36 -16.24 18.41
C LYS A 113 4.48 -16.34 17.16
N ARG A 114 3.22 -16.74 17.32
CA ARG A 114 2.23 -16.78 16.22
C ARG A 114 2.11 -15.42 15.50
N ASN A 115 1.99 -14.33 16.26
CA ASN A 115 1.85 -12.98 15.70
C ASN A 115 3.11 -12.55 14.92
N PHE A 116 4.29 -13.05 15.30
CA PHE A 116 5.51 -12.84 14.52
C PHE A 116 5.41 -13.50 13.15
N VAL A 117 5.00 -14.77 13.09
CA VAL A 117 4.89 -15.51 11.82
C VAL A 117 3.87 -14.84 10.89
N ILE A 118 2.71 -14.46 11.42
CA ILE A 118 1.67 -13.78 10.63
C ILE A 118 2.20 -12.43 10.13
N GLY A 119 2.76 -11.60 11.00
CA GLY A 119 3.32 -10.31 10.63
C GLY A 119 4.44 -10.42 9.59
N LEU A 120 5.29 -11.46 9.69
CA LEU A 120 6.35 -11.70 8.71
C LEU A 120 5.78 -12.09 7.34
N LEU A 121 4.77 -12.96 7.30
CA LEU A 121 4.10 -13.35 6.06
C LEU A 121 3.42 -12.14 5.40
N GLU A 122 2.76 -11.29 6.18
CA GLU A 122 2.11 -10.07 5.69
C GLU A 122 3.13 -9.04 5.20
N PHE A 123 4.28 -8.92 5.89
CA PHE A 123 5.40 -8.10 5.44
C PHE A 123 5.95 -8.59 4.09
N LEU A 124 6.24 -9.90 3.97
CA LEU A 124 6.75 -10.48 2.73
C LEU A 124 5.73 -10.36 1.59
N ALA A 125 4.45 -10.60 1.86
CA ALA A 125 3.38 -10.42 0.88
C ALA A 125 3.28 -8.96 0.41
N SER A 126 3.39 -8.00 1.33
CA SER A 126 3.39 -6.56 1.00
C SER A 126 4.62 -6.17 0.18
N LEU A 127 5.80 -6.73 0.49
CA LEU A 127 7.02 -6.51 -0.26
C LEU A 127 6.93 -7.04 -1.69
N ILE A 128 6.46 -8.28 -1.85
CA ILE A 128 6.25 -8.89 -3.17
C ILE A 128 5.22 -8.07 -3.97
N SER A 129 4.12 -7.66 -3.33
CA SER A 129 3.08 -6.84 -3.96
C SER A 129 3.61 -5.49 -4.43
N ALA A 130 4.47 -4.84 -3.64
CA ALA A 130 5.13 -3.59 -4.00
C ALA A 130 6.06 -3.76 -5.21
N ILE A 131 6.84 -4.85 -5.25
CA ILE A 131 7.72 -5.18 -6.38
C ILE A 131 6.90 -5.42 -7.65
N ILE A 132 5.79 -6.18 -7.55
CA ILE A 132 4.89 -6.43 -8.68
C ILE A 132 4.28 -5.11 -9.18
N ALA A 133 3.83 -4.24 -8.27
CA ALA A 133 3.28 -2.94 -8.64
C ALA A 133 4.30 -2.07 -9.39
N LEU A 134 5.55 -2.03 -8.93
CA LEU A 134 6.65 -1.33 -9.60
C LEU A 134 6.97 -1.93 -10.98
N ALA A 135 6.95 -3.26 -11.10
CA ALA A 135 7.17 -3.95 -12.37
C ALA A 135 6.05 -3.63 -13.37
N LEU A 136 4.79 -3.72 -12.95
CA LEU A 136 3.63 -3.38 -13.79
C LEU A 136 3.64 -1.91 -14.21
N PHE A 137 3.98 -1.00 -13.30
CA PHE A 137 4.17 0.42 -13.61
C PHE A 137 5.25 0.62 -14.68
N SER A 138 6.41 -0.02 -14.50
CA SER A 138 7.54 0.07 -15.44
C SER A 138 7.21 -0.49 -16.82
N MET A 139 6.49 -1.63 -16.87
CA MET A 139 6.04 -2.24 -18.12
C MET A 139 5.09 -1.31 -18.88
N ARG A 140 4.14 -0.68 -18.18
CA ARG A 140 3.18 0.24 -18.79
C ARG A 140 3.83 1.53 -19.28
N TYR A 141 4.75 2.09 -18.49
CA TYR A 141 5.52 3.25 -18.91
C TYR A 141 6.28 2.96 -20.22
N ARG A 142 6.89 1.77 -20.33
CA ARG A 142 7.54 1.32 -21.58
C ARG A 142 6.55 1.12 -22.73
N ALA A 143 5.38 0.53 -22.47
CA ALA A 143 4.35 0.30 -23.49
C ALA A 143 3.79 1.62 -24.06
N SER A 144 3.53 2.60 -23.20
CA SER A 144 3.10 3.95 -23.60
C SER A 144 4.14 4.66 -24.46
N LYS A 145 5.44 4.45 -24.18
CA LYS A 145 6.52 5.01 -25.01
C LYS A 145 6.69 4.31 -26.37
N ARG A 146 6.28 3.04 -26.50
CA ARG A 146 6.37 2.26 -27.75
C ARG A 146 5.22 2.54 -28.72
N ASN A 147 4.02 2.79 -28.20
CA ASN A 147 2.85 3.14 -28.99
C ASN A 147 2.33 4.51 -28.54
N PRO A 148 2.98 5.63 -28.94
CA PRO A 148 2.39 6.95 -28.75
C PRO A 148 1.09 6.98 -29.57
N ILE A 149 -0.04 7.01 -28.88
CA ILE A 149 -1.34 7.23 -29.54
C ILE A 149 -1.26 8.65 -30.15
N PRO A 150 -1.57 8.81 -31.45
CA PRO A 150 -1.53 10.11 -32.11
C PRO A 150 -2.48 11.14 -31.49
#